data_AF-A0A8T9FVW3-F1
#
_entry.id   AF-A0A8T9FVW3-F1
#
_cell.length_a   1.000
_cell.length_b   1.000
_cell.length_c   1.000
_cell.angle_alpha   90.00
_cell.angle_beta   90.00
_cell.angle_gamma   90.00
#
_symmetry.space_group_name_H-M   'P 1'
#
loop_
_entity.id
_entity.type
_entity.pdbx_description
1 polymer ?
#
loop_
_entity_poly.entity_id
_entity_poly.type
_entity_poly.pdbx_seq_one_letter_code
_entity_poly.pdbx_strand_id
1 'polypeptide(L)'
;MTAFSMEYDFDEFELCPGIFAAGTATFVEDGDGEFYVSQIVIGGKRFTRNGYGSERFFTTTNKNIFLLIADHFENDARAQLAFAEALADGSGGNPDRAFDVRRDEQMAEAH
;
A
#
# COMPACT_ATOMS: atom_id res chain seq x y z
N MET A 1 -0.38 6.12 -19.08
CA MET A 1 -0.48 6.96 -17.88
C MET A 1 -0.41 6.02 -16.70
N THR A 2 0.63 6.16 -15.89
CA THR A 2 0.76 5.52 -14.59
C THR A 2 -0.28 6.16 -13.68
N ALA A 3 -1.18 5.36 -13.13
CA ALA A 3 -2.15 5.82 -12.13
C ALA A 3 -1.38 6.38 -10.92
N PHE A 4 -1.87 7.46 -10.31
CA PHE A 4 -1.21 8.01 -9.13
C PHE A 4 -1.14 6.96 -8.02
N SER A 5 -0.05 6.97 -7.27
CA SER A 5 0.13 6.08 -6.12
C SER A 5 0.88 6.77 -5.00
N MET A 6 0.52 6.45 -3.76
CA MET A 6 1.19 6.96 -2.57
C MET A 6 1.42 5.87 -1.53
N GLU A 7 2.35 6.12 -0.63
CA GLU A 7 2.56 5.31 0.56
C GLU A 7 1.86 5.95 1.76
N TYR A 8 1.30 5.10 2.60
CA TYR A 8 0.56 5.47 3.79
C TYR A 8 1.06 4.63 4.97
N ASP A 9 1.74 5.28 5.91
CA ASP A 9 2.26 4.63 7.11
C ASP A 9 1.17 4.52 8.19
N PHE A 10 1.16 3.39 8.90
CA PHE A 10 0.26 3.13 10.01
C PHE A 10 1.02 2.49 11.18
N ASP A 11 0.76 2.97 12.40
CA ASP A 11 1.52 2.56 13.59
C ASP A 11 0.74 1.62 14.53
N GLU A 12 -0.60 1.59 14.43
CA GLU A 12 -1.44 0.84 15.38
C GLU A 12 -2.70 0.30 14.69
N PHE A 13 -2.54 -0.75 13.89
CA PHE A 13 -3.66 -1.48 13.29
C PHE A 13 -3.94 -2.78 14.05
N GLU A 14 -5.14 -2.92 14.63
CA GLU A 14 -5.55 -4.16 15.30
C GLU A 14 -5.97 -5.22 14.26
N LEU A 15 -5.14 -6.24 14.07
CA LEU A 15 -5.42 -7.37 13.17
C LEU A 15 -6.43 -8.35 13.76
N CYS A 16 -6.30 -8.59 15.06
CA CYS A 16 -7.14 -9.47 15.88
C CYS A 16 -7.10 -8.92 17.31
N PRO A 17 -8.07 -9.27 18.18
CA PRO A 17 -8.07 -8.83 19.57
C PRO A 17 -6.71 -9.03 20.26
N GLY A 18 -6.04 -7.92 20.59
CA GLY A 18 -4.74 -7.90 21.25
C GLY A 18 -3.51 -8.13 20.36
N ILE A 19 -3.68 -8.17 19.03
CA ILE A 19 -2.58 -8.24 18.06
C ILE A 19 -2.59 -6.98 17.20
N PHE A 20 -1.60 -6.13 17.41
CA PHE A 20 -1.41 -4.89 16.66
C PHE A 20 -0.28 -5.03 15.65
N ALA A 21 -0.42 -4.35 14.51
CA ALA A 21 0.58 -4.26 13.48
C ALA A 21 0.85 -2.80 13.11
N ALA A 22 2.12 -2.52 12.85
CA ALA A 22 2.59 -1.30 12.21
C ALA A 22 3.18 -1.64 10.85
N GLY A 23 3.07 -0.74 9.89
CA GLY A 23 3.52 -0.98 8.54
C GLY A 23 3.19 0.15 7.57
N THR A 24 3.32 -0.15 6.28
CA THR A 24 3.07 0.78 5.20
C THR A 24 2.10 0.15 4.20
N ALA A 25 1.07 0.88 3.80
CA ALA A 25 0.15 0.52 2.73
C ALA A 25 0.46 1.36 1.48
N THR A 26 0.28 0.77 0.30
CA THR A 26 0.41 1.48 -0.98
C THR A 26 -0.97 1.68 -1.59
N PHE A 27 -1.40 2.94 -1.63
CA PHE A 27 -2.67 3.36 -2.24
C PHE A 27 -2.45 3.65 -3.72
N VAL A 28 -3.36 3.18 -4.56
CA VAL A 28 -3.32 3.38 -6.01
C VAL A 28 -4.67 3.92 -6.46
N GLU A 29 -4.64 4.94 -7.30
CA GLU A 29 -5.83 5.55 -7.89
C GLU A 29 -6.66 4.50 -8.68
N ASP A 30 -7.96 4.41 -8.36
CA ASP A 30 -8.93 3.53 -9.04
C ASP A 30 -9.79 4.29 -10.07
N GLY A 31 -9.61 5.60 -10.17
CA GLY A 31 -10.46 6.51 -10.93
C GLY A 31 -11.40 7.33 -10.03
N ASP A 32 -11.94 8.42 -10.55
CA ASP A 32 -12.87 9.33 -9.84
C ASP A 32 -12.38 9.90 -8.50
N GLY A 33 -11.06 9.90 -8.27
CA GLY A 33 -10.44 10.37 -7.02
C GLY A 33 -10.47 9.34 -5.88
N GLU A 34 -10.95 8.13 -6.14
CA GLU A 34 -10.92 7.01 -5.22
C GLU A 34 -9.60 6.22 -5.34
N PHE A 35 -9.31 5.41 -4.31
CA PHE A 35 -8.14 4.55 -4.29
C PHE A 35 -8.47 3.13 -3.86
N TYR A 36 -7.61 2.19 -4.26
CA TYR A 36 -7.54 0.85 -3.68
C TYR A 36 -6.15 0.60 -3.08
N VAL A 37 -6.08 -0.27 -2.07
CA VAL A 37 -4.82 -0.74 -1.52
C VAL A 37 -4.27 -1.83 -2.44
N SER A 38 -3.05 -1.63 -2.93
CA SER A 38 -2.36 -2.58 -3.81
C SER A 38 -1.41 -3.52 -3.04
N GLN A 39 -0.82 -3.01 -1.97
CA GLN A 39 0.22 -3.67 -1.20
C GLN A 39 0.21 -3.21 0.25
N ILE A 40 0.55 -4.12 1.16
CA ILE A 40 0.82 -3.82 2.58
C ILE A 40 2.17 -4.43 2.96
N VAL A 41 2.97 -3.72 3.73
CA VAL A 41 4.24 -4.20 4.30
C VAL A 41 4.20 -4.10 5.81
N ILE A 42 4.37 -5.22 6.52
CA ILE A 42 4.42 -5.27 7.99
C ILE A 42 5.69 -6.01 8.39
N GLY A 43 6.56 -5.37 9.17
CA GLY A 43 7.82 -5.98 9.64
C GLY A 43 8.68 -6.55 8.50
N GLY A 44 8.72 -5.88 7.35
CA GLY A 44 9.43 -6.33 6.14
C GLY A 44 8.72 -7.41 5.31
N LYS A 45 7.58 -7.94 5.76
CA LYS A 45 6.77 -8.90 4.99
C LYS A 45 5.77 -8.17 4.11
N ARG A 46 5.81 -8.48 2.81
CA ARG A 46 4.89 -7.94 1.81
C ARG A 46 3.63 -8.81 1.72
N PHE A 47 2.47 -8.17 1.67
CA PHE A 47 1.16 -8.77 1.47
C PHE A 47 0.47 -8.12 0.27
N THR A 48 -0.27 -8.93 -0.50
CA THR A 48 -0.97 -8.48 -1.72
C THR A 48 -2.38 -9.08 -1.78
N ARG A 49 -3.26 -8.44 -2.55
CA ARG A 49 -4.67 -8.88 -2.75
C ARG A 49 -4.80 -10.32 -3.26
N ASN A 50 -3.80 -10.79 -4.00
CA ASN A 50 -3.74 -12.15 -4.54
C ASN A 50 -3.26 -13.20 -3.52
N GLY A 51 -2.94 -12.81 -2.29
CA GLY A 51 -2.51 -13.71 -1.21
C GLY A 51 -1.04 -14.12 -1.28
N TYR A 52 -0.25 -13.50 -2.16
CA TYR A 52 1.19 -13.73 -2.23
C TYR A 52 1.93 -12.91 -1.16
N GLY A 53 2.82 -13.59 -0.44
CA GLY A 53 3.76 -13.00 0.50
C GLY A 53 5.12 -12.63 -0.13
N SER A 54 6.06 -12.14 0.69
CA SER A 54 7.47 -11.93 0.30
C SER A 54 8.17 -13.19 -0.21
N GLU A 55 7.77 -14.37 0.24
CA GLU A 55 8.32 -15.67 -0.21
C GLU A 55 7.63 -16.22 -1.47
N ARG A 56 6.72 -15.47 -2.10
CA ARG A 56 5.87 -15.92 -3.24
C ARG A 56 5.02 -17.18 -2.99
N PHE A 57 4.96 -17.69 -1.77
CA PHE A 57 3.98 -18.70 -1.38
C PHE A 57 2.63 -18.04 -1.12
N PHE A 58 1.60 -18.57 -1.79
CA PHE A 58 0.22 -18.22 -1.48
C PHE A 58 -0.17 -18.81 -0.13
N THR A 59 -0.77 -18.00 0.75
CA THR A 59 -1.50 -18.52 1.90
C THR A 59 -2.81 -17.78 2.09
N THR A 60 -3.86 -18.48 2.51
CA THR A 60 -5.15 -17.87 2.88
C THR A 60 -4.98 -16.87 4.00
N THR A 61 -4.06 -17.12 4.94
CA THR A 61 -3.73 -16.20 6.03
C THR A 61 -3.20 -14.86 5.51
N ASN A 62 -2.23 -14.88 4.58
CA ASN A 62 -1.68 -13.65 4.00
C ASN A 62 -2.74 -12.87 3.24
N LYS A 63 -3.60 -13.56 2.50
CA LYS A 63 -4.74 -12.95 1.81
C LYS A 63 -5.71 -12.30 2.80
N ASN A 64 -6.05 -12.98 3.89
CA ASN A 64 -6.99 -12.47 4.89
C ASN A 64 -6.42 -11.26 5.63
N ILE A 65 -5.15 -11.27 6.01
CA ILE A 65 -4.46 -10.12 6.61
C ILE A 65 -4.54 -8.92 5.66
N PHE A 66 -4.21 -9.13 4.39
CA PHE A 66 -4.28 -8.09 3.38
C PHE A 66 -5.70 -7.52 3.27
N LEU A 67 -6.70 -8.39 3.08
CA LEU A 67 -8.08 -7.96 2.86
C LEU A 67 -8.65 -7.22 4.07
N LEU A 68 -8.30 -7.64 5.29
CA LEU A 68 -8.74 -6.97 6.51
C LEU A 68 -8.23 -5.52 6.60
N ILE A 69 -6.94 -5.32 6.37
CA ILE A 69 -6.32 -3.99 6.42
C ILE A 69 -6.79 -3.14 5.23
N ALA A 70 -6.84 -3.73 4.04
CA ALA A 70 -7.29 -3.03 2.83
C ALA A 70 -8.73 -2.54 2.98
N ASP A 71 -9.64 -3.39 3.47
CA ASP A 71 -11.03 -3.03 3.74
C ASP A 71 -11.14 -1.87 4.74
N HIS A 72 -10.32 -1.88 5.80
CA HIS A 72 -10.31 -0.76 6.74
C HIS A 72 -9.93 0.56 6.08
N PHE A 73 -8.82 0.61 5.34
CA PHE A 73 -8.37 1.87 4.72
C PHE A 73 -9.28 2.31 3.57
N GLU A 74 -9.76 1.38 2.75
CA GLU A 74 -10.67 1.67 1.64
C GLU A 74 -12.00 2.27 2.15
N ASN A 75 -12.41 1.95 3.38
CA ASN A 75 -13.60 2.51 4.04
C ASN A 75 -13.31 3.61 5.08
N ASP A 76 -12.05 4.00 5.31
CA ASP A 76 -11.69 5.04 6.29
C ASP A 76 -11.68 6.43 5.64
N ALA A 77 -12.57 7.32 6.10
CA ALA A 77 -12.67 8.70 5.64
C ALA A 77 -11.36 9.50 5.79
N ARG A 78 -10.52 9.20 6.79
CA ARG A 78 -9.21 9.84 6.97
C ARG A 78 -8.20 9.40 5.92
N ALA A 79 -8.21 8.11 5.57
CA ALA A 79 -7.36 7.58 4.51
C ALA A 79 -7.79 8.15 3.14
N GLN A 80 -9.11 8.23 2.89
CA GLN A 80 -9.68 8.88 1.69
C GLN A 80 -9.29 10.35 1.59
N LEU A 81 -9.37 11.10 2.69
CA LEU A 81 -8.93 12.50 2.71
C LEU A 81 -7.43 12.64 2.43
N ALA A 82 -6.59 11.84 3.09
CA ALA A 82 -5.14 11.86 2.91
C ALA A 82 -4.76 11.54 1.45
N PHE A 83 -5.45 10.57 0.83
CA PHE A 83 -5.25 10.25 -0.57
C PHE A 83 -5.67 11.40 -1.50
N ALA A 84 -6.84 11.99 -1.28
CA ALA A 84 -7.32 13.11 -2.09
C ALA A 84 -6.40 14.34 -1.98
N GLU A 85 -5.88 14.65 -0.79
CA GLU A 85 -4.90 15.71 -0.57
C GLU A 85 -3.59 15.42 -1.32
N ALA A 86 -3.06 14.20 -1.21
CA ALA A 86 -1.84 13.79 -1.90
C ALA A 86 -2.01 13.75 -3.42
N LEU A 87 -3.18 13.34 -3.92
CA LEU A 87 -3.52 13.36 -5.34
C LEU A 87 -3.60 14.79 -5.87
N ALA A 88 -4.19 15.71 -5.12
CA ALA A 88 -4.25 17.13 -5.48
C ALA A 88 -2.87 17.79 -5.51
N ASP A 89 -1.98 17.44 -4.59
CA ASP A 89 -0.61 17.95 -4.51
C ASP A 89 0.31 17.31 -5.58
N GLY A 90 0.21 15.99 -5.74
CA GLY A 90 0.96 15.18 -6.72
C GLY A 90 0.52 15.38 -8.17
N SER A 91 -0.73 15.78 -8.41
CA SER A 91 -1.22 16.25 -9.71
C SER A 91 -0.46 17.48 -10.22
N GLY A 92 0.31 18.17 -9.36
CA GLY A 92 1.21 19.26 -9.74
C GLY A 92 2.65 18.85 -10.11
N GLY A 93 3.05 17.60 -9.84
CA GLY A 93 4.44 17.15 -9.95
C GLY A 93 4.56 15.70 -10.41
N ASN A 94 5.04 15.52 -11.65
CA ASN A 94 5.17 14.25 -12.35
C ASN A 94 5.55 13.03 -11.45
N PRO A 95 4.60 12.10 -11.18
CA PRO A 95 4.76 11.00 -10.22
C PRO A 95 5.69 9.86 -10.68
N ASP A 96 6.16 9.89 -11.94
CA ASP A 96 7.05 8.86 -12.49
C ASP A 96 8.45 8.83 -11.85
N ARG A 97 8.89 9.90 -11.16
CA ARG A 97 10.24 9.95 -10.57
C ARG A 97 10.42 9.08 -9.33
N ALA A 98 9.42 8.94 -8.48
CA ALA A 98 9.57 8.22 -7.21
C ALA A 98 9.61 6.69 -7.42
N PHE A 99 8.94 6.20 -8.46
CA PHE A 99 8.85 4.79 -8.81
C PHE A 99 10.09 4.29 -9.55
N ASP A 100 10.64 5.08 -10.48
CA ASP A 100 11.85 4.69 -11.22
C ASP A 100 13.10 4.66 -10.30
N VAL A 101 13.23 5.60 -9.35
CA VAL A 101 14.37 5.63 -8.43
C VAL A 101 14.44 4.36 -7.56
N ARG A 102 13.31 3.88 -7.03
CA ARG A 102 13.29 2.69 -6.17
C ARG A 102 13.42 1.37 -6.93
N ARG A 103 12.99 1.31 -8.20
CA ARG A 103 13.23 0.14 -9.05
C ARG A 103 14.71 0.00 -9.37
N ASP A 104 15.38 1.11 -9.65
CA ASP A 104 16.81 1.11 -9.95
C ASP A 104 17.66 0.79 -8.71
N GLU A 105 17.26 1.25 -7.52
CA GLU A 105 17.91 0.86 -6.25
C GLU A 105 17.81 -0.64 -5.96
N GLN A 106 16.64 -1.27 -6.17
CA GLN A 106 16.47 -2.72 -6.00
C GLN A 106 17.24 -3.55 -7.05
N MET A 107 17.54 -2.99 -8.22
CA MET A 107 18.35 -3.66 -9.24
C MET A 107 19.86 -3.45 -9.02
N ALA A 108 20.27 -2.36 -8.36
CA ALA A 108 21.66 -2.07 -8.03
C ALA A 108 22.18 -2.87 -6.84
N GLU A 109 21.34 -3.27 -5.89
CA GLU A 109 21.73 -4.11 -4.75
C GLU A 109 21.83 -5.62 -5.08
N ALA A 110 21.46 -6.02 -6.31
CA ALA A 110 21.47 -7.41 -6.76
C ALA A 110 22.75 -7.81 -7.53
N HIS A 111 23.83 -7.01 -7.48
CA HIS A 111 25.06 -7.25 -8.24
C HIS A 111 26.34 -7.21 -7.39
#